data_AF-A0A838UMK1-F1
#
_entry.id   AF-A0A838UMK1-F1
#
_cell.length_a   1.000
_cell.length_b   1.000
_cell.length_c   1.000
_cell.angle_alpha   90.00
_cell.angle_beta   90.00
_cell.angle_gamma   90.00
#
_symmetry.space_group_name_H-M   'P 1'
#
loop_
_entity.id
_entity.type
_entity.pdbx_description
1 polymer ?
#
loop_
_entity_poly.entity_id
_entity_poly.type
_entity_poly.pdbx_seq_one_letter_code
_entity_poly.pdbx_strand_id
1 'polypeptide(L)'
;MARPWPGFFWRMVKRRVPAPLFARSLLIIVLPVAVMQIAVTYVFFDAHWQTVNAHLTEGLAGDVALILRSYEEDPTAANLARLTRRASQSLDLSIAFKEAGVLPKGRRSSLFVAVDRSLREALADRIDAPVWFDTGRYPAYVDVRVKVRGGVLRIIAPKDRVFATRGHIFILWLTVATVLLTSVAILFIRNQVRAIERLAAAAEAFGKGADMPFRPHGAREVRQAARAFLAMKARIQRYVDQRTLLLASVSHDLRTPLTRLKLELALAEPGPRVEAMKGDLAQMEHMIDEYLAFARDEGGEAVERVDLTALIGEVGRGAGPGAARVTTLA
;
A
#
# COMPACT_ATOMS: atom_id res chain seq x y z
N MET A 1 -24.71 -0.05 -30.30
CA MET A 1 -23.30 0.29 -29.95
C MET A 1 -23.12 0.07 -28.45
N ALA A 2 -21.94 -0.43 -28.05
CA ALA A 2 -21.46 -0.74 -26.70
C ALA A 2 -22.02 -2.02 -26.02
N ARG A 3 -21.30 -3.13 -26.21
CA ARG A 3 -21.38 -4.34 -25.37
C ARG A 3 -20.78 -4.05 -23.98
N PRO A 4 -21.43 -4.45 -22.87
CA PRO A 4 -20.89 -4.27 -21.53
C PRO A 4 -19.69 -5.19 -21.31
N TRP A 5 -18.60 -4.63 -20.78
CA TRP A 5 -17.38 -5.37 -20.44
C TRP A 5 -17.66 -6.53 -19.45
N PRO A 6 -16.96 -7.67 -19.55
CA PRO A 6 -17.29 -8.84 -18.74
C PRO A 6 -16.82 -8.66 -17.28
N GLY A 7 -17.75 -8.75 -16.34
CA GLY A 7 -17.54 -8.65 -14.88
C GLY A 7 -16.59 -9.70 -14.24
N PHE A 8 -15.93 -10.53 -15.06
CA PHE A 8 -14.94 -11.51 -14.63
C PHE A 8 -13.65 -10.86 -14.12
N PHE A 9 -13.16 -9.83 -14.83
CA PHE A 9 -11.96 -9.09 -14.42
C PHE A 9 -12.16 -8.47 -13.02
N TRP A 10 -13.37 -7.96 -12.76
CA TRP A 10 -13.69 -7.29 -11.51
C TRP A 10 -13.85 -8.23 -10.31
N ARG A 11 -14.36 -9.45 -10.52
CA ARG A 11 -14.38 -10.48 -9.47
C ARG A 11 -12.97 -11.00 -9.14
N MET A 12 -12.11 -11.15 -10.13
CA MET A 12 -10.75 -11.66 -9.93
C MET A 12 -9.87 -10.65 -9.18
N VAL A 13 -10.01 -9.36 -9.50
CA VAL A 13 -9.35 -8.28 -8.75
C VAL A 13 -9.85 -8.25 -7.31
N LYS A 14 -11.18 -8.31 -7.06
CA LYS A 14 -11.76 -8.27 -5.70
C LYS A 14 -11.26 -9.38 -4.77
N ARG A 15 -10.89 -10.55 -5.31
CA ARG A 15 -10.32 -11.68 -4.54
C ARG A 15 -8.85 -11.52 -4.19
N ARG A 16 -8.11 -10.66 -4.90
CA ARG A 16 -6.68 -10.39 -4.65
C ARG A 16 -6.42 -9.05 -3.97
N VAL A 17 -7.43 -8.19 -3.85
CA VAL A 17 -7.29 -6.93 -3.12
C VAL A 17 -7.35 -7.20 -1.61
N PRO A 18 -6.38 -6.72 -0.83
CA PRO A 18 -6.40 -6.85 0.63
C PRO A 18 -7.70 -6.31 1.26
N ALA A 19 -8.16 -6.98 2.31
CA ALA A 19 -9.40 -6.65 3.02
C ALA A 19 -9.41 -5.27 3.73
N PRO A 20 -8.32 -4.79 4.38
CA PRO A 20 -8.38 -3.54 5.12
C PRO A 20 -8.55 -2.33 4.20
N LEU A 21 -9.36 -1.35 4.64
CA LEU A 21 -9.62 -0.11 3.91
C LEU A 21 -8.33 0.61 3.52
N PHE A 22 -7.33 0.62 4.41
CA PHE A 22 -6.03 1.22 4.16
C PHE A 22 -5.34 0.63 2.92
N ALA A 23 -5.30 -0.71 2.82
CA ALA A 23 -4.59 -1.36 1.73
C ALA A 23 -5.33 -1.20 0.39
N ARG A 24 -6.66 -1.10 0.41
CA ARG A 24 -7.47 -0.75 -0.78
C ARG A 24 -7.18 0.68 -1.24
N SER A 25 -7.24 1.65 -0.35
CA SER A 25 -6.96 3.05 -0.66
C SER A 25 -5.52 3.25 -1.15
N LEU A 26 -4.56 2.54 -0.55
CA LEU A 26 -3.17 2.56 -0.99
C LEU A 26 -3.03 2.03 -2.42
N LEU A 27 -3.64 0.88 -2.73
CA LEU A 27 -3.60 0.30 -4.07
C LEU A 27 -4.18 1.24 -5.13
N ILE A 28 -5.31 1.92 -4.81
CA ILE A 28 -5.97 2.85 -5.73
C ILE A 28 -5.06 4.04 -6.10
N ILE A 29 -4.18 4.47 -5.21
CA ILE A 29 -3.26 5.59 -5.48
C ILE A 29 -1.94 5.12 -6.08
N VAL A 30 -1.32 4.09 -5.49
CA VAL A 30 0.02 3.65 -5.88
C VAL A 30 0.00 2.96 -7.24
N LEU A 31 -1.04 2.18 -7.56
CA LEU A 31 -1.09 1.41 -8.79
C LEU A 31 -1.10 2.29 -10.05
N PRO A 32 -1.97 3.31 -10.19
CA PRO A 32 -1.94 4.18 -11.38
C PRO A 32 -0.64 4.96 -11.50
N VAL A 33 -0.08 5.43 -10.37
CA VAL A 33 1.21 6.14 -10.36
C VAL A 33 2.33 5.23 -10.83
N ALA A 34 2.38 3.98 -10.33
CA ALA A 34 3.37 3.01 -10.76
C ALA A 34 3.24 2.64 -12.25
N VAL A 35 2.00 2.43 -12.73
CA VAL A 35 1.74 2.14 -14.15
C VAL A 35 2.16 3.32 -15.02
N MET A 36 1.80 4.55 -14.64
CA MET A 36 2.19 5.76 -15.34
C MET A 36 3.70 5.94 -15.34
N GLN A 37 4.36 5.69 -14.20
CA GLN A 37 5.82 5.77 -14.10
C GLN A 37 6.51 4.78 -15.05
N ILE A 38 6.03 3.53 -15.10
CA ILE A 38 6.54 2.51 -16.01
C ILE A 38 6.31 2.93 -17.46
N ALA A 39 5.11 3.40 -17.80
CA ALA A 39 4.77 3.84 -19.14
C ALA A 39 5.64 5.03 -19.59
N VAL A 40 5.77 6.08 -18.76
CA VAL A 40 6.60 7.26 -19.05
C VAL A 40 8.06 6.86 -19.16
N THR A 41 8.56 6.01 -18.26
CA THR A 41 9.96 5.53 -18.33
C THR A 41 10.20 4.73 -19.61
N TYR A 42 9.25 3.86 -20.00
CA TYR A 42 9.33 3.08 -21.22
C TYR A 42 9.30 3.97 -22.47
N VAL A 43 8.32 4.87 -22.58
CA VAL A 43 8.19 5.80 -23.72
C VAL A 43 9.38 6.73 -23.80
N PHE A 44 9.85 7.26 -22.67
CA PHE A 44 11.07 8.08 -22.65
C PHE A 44 12.27 7.28 -23.15
N PHE A 45 12.46 6.06 -22.66
CA PHE A 45 13.58 5.24 -23.08
C PHE A 45 13.50 4.91 -24.57
N ASP A 46 12.33 4.52 -25.08
CA ASP A 46 12.09 4.18 -26.50
C ASP A 46 12.24 5.41 -27.42
N ALA A 47 11.57 6.52 -27.12
CA ALA A 47 11.64 7.75 -27.92
C ALA A 47 13.03 8.37 -27.88
N HIS A 48 13.69 8.40 -26.71
CA HIS A 48 15.06 8.88 -26.59
C HIS A 48 16.04 7.98 -27.34
N TRP A 49 15.79 6.67 -27.34
CA TRP A 49 16.60 5.70 -28.08
C TRP A 49 16.55 5.89 -29.58
N GLN A 50 15.35 6.00 -30.14
CA GLN A 50 15.16 6.05 -31.59
C GLN A 50 15.69 7.36 -32.19
N THR A 51 15.51 8.49 -31.51
CA THR A 51 15.83 9.81 -32.11
C THR A 51 17.24 10.29 -31.80
N VAL A 52 17.79 10.01 -30.60
CA VAL A 52 19.06 10.62 -30.18
C VAL A 52 20.25 9.69 -30.42
N ASN A 53 20.13 8.40 -30.09
CA ASN A 53 21.26 7.48 -30.20
C ASN A 53 21.55 7.06 -31.65
N ALA A 54 20.52 6.95 -32.50
CA ALA A 54 20.72 6.60 -33.91
C ALA A 54 21.62 7.62 -34.62
N HIS A 55 21.32 8.92 -34.50
CA HIS A 55 22.11 9.98 -35.13
C HIS A 55 23.52 10.13 -34.55
N LEU A 56 23.69 9.97 -33.24
CA LEU A 56 25.01 9.99 -32.59
C LEU A 56 25.89 8.84 -33.11
N THR A 57 25.30 7.65 -33.21
CA THR A 57 25.98 6.45 -33.68
C THR A 57 26.29 6.52 -35.18
N GLU A 58 25.36 6.99 -36.00
CA GLU A 58 25.58 7.26 -37.43
C GLU A 58 26.68 8.30 -37.66
N GLY A 59 26.72 9.36 -36.84
CA GLY A 59 27.76 10.39 -36.86
C GLY A 59 29.14 9.81 -36.57
N LEU A 60 29.29 9.07 -35.47
CA LEU A 60 30.57 8.41 -35.14
C LEU A 60 30.99 7.40 -36.23
N ALA A 61 30.06 6.60 -36.74
CA ALA A 61 30.36 5.65 -37.81
C ALA A 61 30.81 6.36 -39.10
N GLY A 62 30.21 7.52 -39.41
CA GLY A 62 30.65 8.40 -40.49
C GLY A 62 32.07 8.94 -40.29
N ASP A 63 32.38 9.45 -39.09
CA ASP A 63 33.70 9.95 -38.73
C ASP A 63 34.77 8.85 -38.84
N VAL A 64 34.47 7.65 -38.32
CA VAL A 64 35.35 6.48 -38.39
C VAL A 64 35.56 6.05 -39.84
N ALA A 65 34.50 6.01 -40.66
CA ALA A 65 34.60 5.64 -42.07
C ALA A 65 35.42 6.66 -42.88
N LEU A 66 35.28 7.96 -42.58
CA LEU A 66 36.08 9.02 -43.20
C LEU A 66 37.57 8.85 -42.89
N ILE A 67 37.90 8.63 -41.62
CA ILE A 67 39.28 8.38 -41.17
C ILE A 67 39.85 7.13 -41.86
N LEU A 68 39.04 6.06 -41.93
CA LEU A 68 39.43 4.80 -42.53
C LEU A 68 39.75 4.96 -44.02
N ARG A 69 38.82 5.52 -44.79
CA ARG A 69 39.01 5.75 -46.24
C ARG A 69 40.20 6.66 -46.51
N SER A 70 40.36 7.73 -45.75
CA SER A 70 41.50 8.64 -45.93
C SER A 70 42.85 8.01 -45.58
N TYR A 71 42.88 7.06 -44.65
CA TYR A 71 44.09 6.27 -44.37
C TYR A 71 44.37 5.23 -45.45
N GLU A 72 43.33 4.59 -46.01
CA GLU A 72 43.49 3.60 -47.09
C GLU A 72 43.94 4.23 -48.42
N GLU A 73 43.52 5.47 -48.70
CA GLU A 73 43.96 6.25 -49.86
C GLU A 73 45.45 6.64 -49.78
N ASP A 74 45.95 6.99 -48.59
CA ASP A 74 47.35 7.35 -48.35
C ASP A 74 47.85 6.74 -47.03
N PRO A 75 48.32 5.48 -47.02
CA PRO A 75 48.76 4.76 -45.83
C PRO A 75 50.21 5.14 -45.43
N THR A 76 50.54 6.43 -45.44
CA THR A 76 51.84 6.93 -45.00
C THR A 76 51.81 7.44 -43.56
N ALA A 77 52.95 7.34 -42.86
CA ALA A 77 53.10 7.88 -41.50
C ALA A 77 52.84 9.39 -41.43
N ALA A 78 53.20 10.13 -42.48
CA ALA A 78 52.92 11.56 -42.61
C ALA A 78 51.41 11.84 -42.67
N ASN A 79 50.66 11.03 -43.44
CA ASN A 79 49.21 11.17 -43.49
C ASN A 79 48.56 10.81 -42.16
N LEU A 80 48.99 9.72 -41.52
CA LEU A 80 48.50 9.33 -40.20
C LEU A 80 48.69 10.44 -39.15
N ALA A 81 49.82 11.15 -39.16
CA ALA A 81 50.06 12.28 -38.27
C ALA A 81 49.11 13.46 -38.54
N ARG A 82 48.77 13.72 -39.82
CA ARG A 82 47.77 14.72 -40.21
C ARG A 82 46.37 14.33 -39.75
N LEU A 83 45.99 13.07 -39.97
CA LEU A 83 44.70 12.51 -39.55
C LEU A 83 44.54 12.54 -38.04
N THR A 84 45.58 12.16 -37.29
CA THR A 84 45.56 12.19 -35.82
C THR A 84 45.30 13.61 -35.30
N ARG A 85 45.98 14.62 -35.87
CA ARG A 85 45.73 16.03 -35.49
C ARG A 85 44.31 16.48 -35.84
N ARG A 86 43.84 16.25 -37.07
CA ARG A 86 42.48 16.64 -37.49
C ARG A 86 41.40 15.93 -36.67
N ALA A 87 41.57 14.64 -36.41
CA ALA A 87 40.64 13.86 -35.61
C ALA A 87 40.57 14.38 -34.17
N SER A 88 41.71 14.71 -33.56
CA SER A 88 41.72 15.27 -32.20
C SER A 88 41.11 16.68 -32.14
N GLN A 89 41.33 17.53 -33.15
CA GLN A 89 40.90 18.93 -33.12
C GLN A 89 39.46 19.15 -33.59
N SER A 90 39.02 18.39 -34.60
CA SER A 90 37.73 18.61 -35.27
C SER A 90 36.69 17.55 -34.93
N LEU A 91 37.13 16.32 -34.68
CA LEU A 91 36.23 15.17 -34.44
C LEU A 91 36.22 14.74 -32.97
N ASP A 92 37.10 15.28 -32.14
CA ASP A 92 37.30 14.86 -30.74
C ASP A 92 37.58 13.34 -30.63
N LEU A 93 38.34 12.83 -31.60
CA LEU A 93 38.73 11.42 -31.71
C LEU A 93 40.23 11.27 -31.56
N SER A 94 40.66 10.27 -30.79
CA SER A 94 42.07 9.88 -30.70
C SER A 94 42.34 8.66 -31.57
N ILE A 95 43.27 8.77 -32.51
CA ILE A 95 43.65 7.70 -33.43
C ILE A 95 45.05 7.19 -33.08
N ALA A 96 45.22 5.87 -33.12
CA ALA A 96 46.53 5.24 -33.04
C ALA A 96 46.59 4.06 -34.01
N PHE A 97 47.64 3.98 -34.83
CA PHE A 97 47.90 2.82 -35.67
C PHE A 97 48.77 1.81 -34.90
N LYS A 98 48.37 0.54 -34.94
CA LYS A 98 49.17 -0.56 -34.41
C LYS A 98 49.58 -1.50 -35.54
N GLU A 99 50.87 -1.45 -35.87
CA GLU A 99 51.49 -2.31 -36.87
C GLU A 99 51.34 -3.79 -36.48
N ALA A 100 51.03 -4.64 -37.46
CA ALA A 100 50.78 -6.08 -37.28
C ALA A 100 49.75 -6.44 -36.18
N GLY A 101 48.86 -5.52 -35.81
CA GLY A 101 47.83 -5.77 -34.81
C GLY A 101 46.81 -6.84 -35.25
N VAL A 102 46.35 -7.64 -34.29
CA VAL A 102 45.17 -8.52 -34.43
C VAL A 102 44.01 -7.96 -33.61
N LEU A 103 42.79 -8.15 -34.12
CA LEU A 103 41.59 -7.78 -33.38
C LEU A 103 41.46 -8.66 -32.12
N PRO A 104 41.11 -8.10 -30.95
CA PRO A 104 40.92 -8.88 -29.74
C PRO A 104 39.84 -9.95 -29.94
N LYS A 105 40.07 -11.15 -29.40
CA LYS A 105 39.06 -12.21 -29.34
C LYS A 105 38.26 -12.05 -28.05
N GLY A 106 36.96 -11.81 -28.19
CA GLY A 106 36.02 -11.63 -27.09
C GLY A 106 35.49 -10.20 -26.99
N ARG A 107 34.22 -10.10 -26.60
CA ARG A 107 33.56 -8.86 -26.19
C ARG A 107 33.04 -9.07 -24.78
N ARG A 108 33.22 -8.08 -23.89
CA ARG A 108 32.44 -8.05 -22.65
C ARG A 108 31.05 -7.55 -23.00
N SER A 109 30.01 -8.16 -22.43
CA SER A 109 28.65 -7.66 -22.63
C SER A 109 28.53 -6.28 -22.01
N SER A 110 28.15 -5.28 -22.81
CA SER A 110 27.66 -4.02 -22.28
C SER A 110 26.38 -4.28 -21.47
N LEU A 111 26.16 -3.52 -20.40
CA LEU A 111 24.88 -3.46 -19.68
C LEU A 111 23.72 -3.02 -20.59
N PHE A 112 24.04 -2.36 -21.70
CA PHE A 112 23.08 -1.86 -22.68
C PHE A 112 23.25 -2.61 -24.01
N VAL A 113 22.54 -3.72 -24.19
CA VAL A 113 22.66 -4.57 -25.39
C VAL A 113 22.20 -3.84 -26.67
N ALA A 114 21.23 -2.94 -26.55
CA ALA A 114 20.74 -2.15 -27.68
C ALA A 114 21.82 -1.22 -28.25
N VAL A 115 22.64 -0.62 -27.37
CA VAL A 115 23.77 0.28 -27.71
C VAL A 115 24.73 -0.41 -28.66
N ASP A 116 25.15 -1.61 -28.29
CA ASP A 116 26.10 -2.39 -29.08
C ASP A 116 25.49 -2.85 -30.41
N ARG A 117 24.16 -2.96 -30.50
CA ARG A 117 23.47 -3.32 -31.74
C ARG A 117 23.49 -2.15 -32.72
N SER A 118 23.04 -0.98 -32.29
CA SER A 118 23.00 0.21 -33.15
C SER A 118 24.40 0.61 -33.63
N LEU A 119 25.42 0.59 -32.76
CA LEU A 119 26.81 0.88 -33.16
C LEU A 119 27.36 -0.14 -34.16
N ARG A 120 26.97 -1.41 -34.00
CA ARG A 120 27.38 -2.45 -34.95
C ARG A 120 26.73 -2.25 -36.30
N GLU A 121 25.43 -1.97 -36.34
CA GLU A 121 24.68 -1.72 -37.57
C GLU A 121 25.25 -0.50 -38.30
N ALA A 122 25.39 0.64 -37.62
CA ALA A 122 25.93 1.86 -38.22
C ALA A 122 27.37 1.72 -38.74
N LEU A 123 28.23 0.98 -38.03
CA LEU A 123 29.60 0.71 -38.49
C LEU A 123 29.61 -0.27 -39.67
N ALA A 124 28.80 -1.33 -39.62
CA ALA A 124 28.70 -2.33 -40.69
C ALA A 124 28.16 -1.72 -42.00
N ASP A 125 27.24 -0.77 -41.92
CA ASP A 125 26.65 -0.11 -43.09
C ASP A 125 27.67 0.78 -43.84
N ARG A 126 28.75 1.22 -43.18
CA ARG A 126 29.71 2.20 -43.73
C ARG A 126 31.12 1.64 -43.95
N ILE A 127 31.48 0.57 -43.25
CA ILE A 127 32.84 0.02 -43.20
C ILE A 127 32.81 -1.44 -43.66
N ASP A 128 33.44 -1.70 -44.81
CA ASP A 128 33.58 -3.04 -45.39
C ASP A 128 34.86 -3.74 -44.88
N ALA A 129 35.05 -3.74 -43.55
CA ALA A 129 36.20 -4.34 -42.90
C ALA A 129 35.82 -4.93 -41.53
N PRO A 130 36.54 -5.95 -41.02
CA PRO A 130 36.30 -6.46 -39.68
C PRO A 130 36.47 -5.37 -38.60
N VAL A 131 35.38 -5.06 -37.90
CA VAL A 131 35.36 -4.08 -36.80
C VAL A 131 35.17 -4.77 -35.46
N TRP A 132 36.03 -4.40 -34.50
CA TRP A 132 35.87 -4.70 -33.10
C TRP A 132 35.61 -3.40 -32.34
N PHE A 133 34.68 -3.41 -31.39
CA PHE A 133 34.47 -2.27 -30.51
C PHE A 133 34.17 -2.74 -29.09
N ASP A 134 34.46 -1.87 -28.12
CA ASP A 134 34.19 -2.09 -26.69
C ASP A 134 33.64 -0.80 -26.07
N THR A 135 32.41 -0.91 -25.57
CA THR A 135 31.64 0.16 -24.91
C THR A 135 31.61 0.00 -23.38
N GLY A 136 32.14 -1.12 -22.86
CA GLY A 136 32.03 -1.53 -21.46
C GLY A 136 33.31 -1.41 -20.65
N ARG A 137 34.49 -1.46 -21.30
CA ARG A 137 35.79 -1.42 -20.62
C ARG A 137 36.14 -0.06 -20.01
N TYR A 138 35.75 1.04 -20.67
CA TYR A 138 36.01 2.40 -20.19
C TYR A 138 34.68 3.14 -19.99
N PRO A 139 34.42 3.72 -18.80
CA PRO A 139 33.15 4.39 -18.53
C PRO A 139 32.89 5.60 -19.45
N ALA A 140 33.95 6.34 -19.81
CA ALA A 140 33.87 7.60 -20.55
C ALA A 140 34.23 7.49 -22.04
N TYR A 141 34.71 6.33 -22.51
CA TYR A 141 35.22 6.19 -23.88
C TYR A 141 34.77 4.89 -24.53
N VAL A 142 34.64 4.92 -25.86
CA VAL A 142 34.41 3.74 -26.71
C VAL A 142 35.70 3.48 -27.49
N ASP A 143 36.20 2.24 -27.42
CA ASP A 143 37.38 1.79 -28.17
C ASP A 143 36.90 1.07 -29.43
N VAL A 144 37.05 1.70 -30.59
CA VAL A 144 36.74 1.13 -31.90
C VAL A 144 38.05 0.74 -32.59
N ARG A 145 38.12 -0.49 -33.10
CA ARG A 145 39.29 -1.05 -33.77
C ARG A 145 38.89 -1.62 -35.10
N VAL A 146 39.46 -1.08 -36.16
CA VAL A 146 39.20 -1.50 -37.53
C VAL A 146 40.44 -2.17 -38.09
N LYS A 147 40.26 -3.32 -38.74
CA LYS A 147 41.35 -3.99 -39.44
C LYS A 147 41.66 -3.23 -40.73
N VAL A 148 42.92 -2.84 -40.92
CA VAL A 148 43.42 -2.11 -42.11
C VAL A 148 44.64 -2.82 -42.70
N ARG A 149 45.01 -2.46 -43.94
CA ARG A 149 46.28 -2.92 -44.54
C ARG A 149 47.46 -2.53 -43.63
N GLY A 150 48.27 -3.52 -43.27
CA GLY A 150 49.46 -3.34 -42.41
C GLY A 150 49.23 -3.41 -40.89
N GLY A 151 47.98 -3.45 -40.40
CA GLY A 151 47.78 -3.42 -38.94
C GLY A 151 46.33 -3.33 -38.48
N VAL A 152 46.12 -2.61 -37.38
CA VAL A 152 44.81 -2.26 -36.82
C VAL A 152 44.82 -0.77 -36.50
N LEU A 153 43.79 -0.07 -36.97
CA LEU A 153 43.55 1.33 -36.61
C LEU A 153 42.68 1.35 -35.36
N ARG A 154 43.20 1.94 -34.28
CA ARG A 154 42.49 2.12 -33.02
C ARG A 154 41.98 3.55 -32.92
N ILE A 155 40.68 3.70 -32.71
CA ILE A 155 39.99 4.97 -32.60
C ILE A 155 39.30 4.99 -31.25
N ILE A 156 39.60 5.99 -30.43
CA ILE A 156 39.00 6.21 -29.12
C ILE A 156 38.09 7.42 -29.24
N ALA A 157 36.80 7.21 -28.95
CA ALA A 157 35.78 8.25 -28.98
C ALA A 157 35.20 8.49 -27.58
N PRO A 158 34.88 9.74 -27.18
CA PRO A 158 34.10 10.01 -25.98
C PRO A 158 32.73 9.32 -26.06
N LYS A 159 32.27 8.72 -24.95
CA LYS A 159 31.00 7.97 -24.93
C LYS A 159 29.77 8.85 -25.20
N ASP A 160 29.87 10.14 -24.89
CA ASP A 160 28.84 11.15 -25.17
C ASP A 160 28.59 11.36 -26.69
N ARG A 161 29.56 10.98 -27.54
CA ARG A 161 29.41 10.96 -29.02
C ARG A 161 28.55 9.80 -29.51
N VAL A 162 28.30 8.81 -28.66
CA VAL A 162 27.57 7.59 -29.01
C VAL A 162 26.26 7.49 -28.24
N PHE A 163 26.19 8.08 -27.03
CA PHE A 163 24.98 8.08 -26.19
C PHE A 163 24.74 9.42 -25.52
N ALA A 164 23.48 9.82 -25.42
CA ALA A 164 23.10 10.94 -24.57
C ALA A 164 23.16 10.52 -23.09
N THR A 165 24.30 10.78 -22.46
CA THR A 165 24.58 10.43 -21.06
C THR A 165 23.59 11.05 -20.07
N ARG A 166 22.80 12.08 -20.42
CA ARG A 166 21.87 12.75 -19.48
C ARG A 166 20.53 12.02 -19.23
N GLY A 167 20.20 10.94 -19.95
CA GLY A 167 18.92 10.24 -19.79
C GLY A 167 18.70 9.62 -18.40
N HIS A 168 19.75 9.13 -17.74
CA HIS A 168 19.64 8.57 -16.38
C HIS A 168 19.34 9.63 -15.32
N ILE A 169 19.80 10.88 -15.52
CA ILE A 169 19.49 12.00 -14.63
C ILE A 169 18.00 12.30 -14.67
N PHE A 170 17.38 12.28 -15.86
CA PHE A 170 15.93 12.44 -15.99
C PHE A 170 15.15 11.34 -15.24
N ILE A 171 15.54 10.07 -15.41
CA ILE A 171 14.90 8.94 -14.71
C ILE A 171 15.07 9.06 -13.18
N LEU A 172 16.25 9.48 -12.71
CA LEU A 172 16.48 9.74 -11.30
C LEU A 172 15.53 10.81 -10.76
N TRP A 173 15.45 11.97 -11.42
CA TRP A 173 14.55 13.06 -11.01
C TRP A 173 13.07 12.65 -11.07
N LEU A 174 12.66 11.95 -12.12
CA LEU A 174 11.30 11.42 -12.26
C LEU A 174 10.99 10.44 -11.12
N THR A 175 11.93 9.56 -10.78
CA THR A 175 11.76 8.58 -9.70
C THR A 175 11.69 9.27 -8.34
N VAL A 176 12.57 10.24 -8.07
CA VAL A 176 12.57 11.04 -6.83
C VAL A 176 11.25 11.79 -6.68
N ALA A 177 10.78 12.46 -7.74
CA ALA A 177 9.49 13.16 -7.72
C ALA A 177 8.32 12.20 -7.44
N THR A 178 8.31 11.03 -8.10
CA THR A 178 7.28 10.01 -7.90
C THR A 178 7.28 9.45 -6.48
N VAL A 179 8.45 9.13 -5.92
CA VAL A 179 8.56 8.66 -4.53
C VAL A 179 8.11 9.74 -3.54
N LEU A 180 8.50 11.00 -3.77
CA LEU A 180 8.10 12.12 -2.92
C LEU A 180 6.57 12.30 -2.92
N LEU A 181 5.95 12.40 -4.09
CA LEU A 181 4.50 12.57 -4.23
C LEU A 181 3.72 11.38 -3.66
N THR A 182 4.20 10.15 -3.93
CA THR A 182 3.58 8.93 -3.40
C THR A 182 3.66 8.90 -1.87
N SER A 183 4.82 9.26 -1.30
CA SER A 183 5.01 9.29 0.16
C SER A 183 4.07 10.29 0.84
N VAL A 184 3.93 11.48 0.26
CA VAL A 184 2.96 12.49 0.73
C VAL A 184 1.54 11.93 0.66
N ALA A 185 1.13 11.35 -0.48
CA ALA A 185 -0.20 10.78 -0.63
C ALA A 185 -0.50 9.67 0.40
N ILE A 186 0.48 8.80 0.68
CA ILE A 186 0.38 7.74 1.69
C ILE A 186 0.17 8.31 3.08
N LEU A 187 0.92 9.35 3.46
CA LEU A 187 0.80 10.00 4.76
C LEU A 187 -0.60 10.60 4.96
N PHE A 188 -1.13 11.27 3.94
CA PHE A 188 -2.49 11.81 3.95
C PHE A 188 -3.55 10.69 4.08
N ILE A 189 -3.49 9.64 3.25
CA ILE A 189 -4.44 8.51 3.35
C ILE A 189 -4.39 7.88 4.73
N ARG A 190 -3.19 7.64 5.26
CA ARG A 190 -3.01 6.97 6.55
C ARG A 190 -3.74 7.71 7.67
N ASN A 191 -3.64 9.04 7.70
CA ASN A 191 -4.33 9.85 8.69
C ASN A 191 -5.86 9.77 8.55
N GLN A 192 -6.36 9.77 7.31
CA GLN A 192 -7.80 9.73 7.03
C GLN A 192 -8.42 8.37 7.35
N VAL A 193 -7.78 7.28 6.93
CA VAL A 193 -8.27 5.91 7.19
C VAL A 193 -8.24 5.59 8.69
N ARG A 194 -7.18 6.00 9.40
CA ARG A 194 -7.08 5.79 10.85
C ARG A 194 -8.22 6.46 11.62
N ALA A 195 -8.71 7.60 11.15
CA ALA A 195 -9.86 8.27 11.77
C ALA A 195 -11.16 7.47 11.60
N ILE A 196 -11.37 6.85 10.44
CA ILE A 196 -12.53 6.01 10.15
C ILE A 196 -12.46 4.71 10.97
N GLU A 197 -11.29 4.06 11.01
CA GLU A 197 -11.08 2.83 11.80
C GLU A 197 -11.33 3.07 13.29
N ARG A 198 -10.89 4.21 13.83
CA ARG A 198 -11.17 4.57 15.23
C ARG A 198 -12.65 4.81 15.50
N LEU A 199 -13.37 5.46 14.58
CA LEU A 199 -14.82 5.65 14.71
C LEU A 199 -15.55 4.29 14.67
N ALA A 200 -15.15 3.41 13.76
CA ALA A 200 -15.71 2.06 13.67
C ALA A 200 -15.46 1.25 14.97
N ALA A 201 -14.23 1.29 15.50
CA ALA A 201 -13.88 0.64 16.76
C ALA A 201 -14.68 1.19 17.95
N ALA A 202 -14.88 2.52 18.02
CA ALA A 202 -15.68 3.14 19.06
C ALA A 202 -17.17 2.75 18.97
N ALA A 203 -17.71 2.64 17.76
CA ALA A 203 -19.08 2.18 17.54
C ALA A 203 -19.27 0.69 17.91
N GLU A 204 -18.30 -0.17 17.56
CA GLU A 204 -18.33 -1.58 17.93
C GLU A 204 -18.18 -1.77 19.45
N ALA A 205 -17.31 -1.00 20.10
CA ALA A 205 -17.15 -1.02 21.55
C ALA A 205 -18.46 -0.63 22.26
N PHE A 206 -19.10 0.47 21.82
CA PHE A 206 -20.39 0.89 22.36
C PHE A 206 -21.48 -0.16 22.15
N GLY A 207 -21.51 -0.81 20.97
CA GLY A 207 -22.44 -1.91 20.70
C GLY A 207 -22.25 -3.14 21.60
N LYS A 208 -21.08 -3.29 22.22
CA LYS A 208 -20.77 -4.34 23.21
C LYS A 208 -20.93 -3.87 24.67
N GLY A 209 -21.49 -2.68 24.89
CA GLY A 209 -21.65 -2.09 26.22
C GLY A 209 -20.38 -1.48 26.81
N ALA A 210 -19.27 -1.43 26.06
CA ALA A 210 -18.03 -0.84 26.53
C ALA A 210 -17.98 0.67 26.25
N ASP A 211 -17.62 1.47 27.27
CA ASP A 211 -17.34 2.88 27.07
C ASP A 211 -15.86 3.12 26.71
N MET A 212 -15.61 3.35 25.42
CA MET A 212 -14.28 3.72 24.93
C MET A 212 -14.15 5.25 24.80
N PRO A 213 -13.13 5.89 25.40
CA PRO A 213 -12.88 7.31 25.21
C PRO A 213 -12.54 7.60 23.74
N PHE A 214 -13.43 8.31 23.06
CA PHE A 214 -13.34 8.63 21.65
C PHE A 214 -13.49 10.13 21.40
N ARG A 215 -12.58 10.70 20.59
CA ARG A 215 -12.60 12.11 20.19
C ARG A 215 -12.70 12.23 18.66
N PRO A 216 -13.66 13.00 18.13
CA PRO A 216 -13.78 13.23 16.69
C PRO A 216 -12.51 13.86 16.11
N HIS A 217 -11.90 13.21 15.11
CA HIS A 217 -10.74 13.73 14.39
C HIS A 217 -10.76 13.32 12.91
N GLY A 218 -9.84 13.86 12.11
CA GLY A 218 -9.76 13.62 10.66
C GLY A 218 -10.53 14.63 9.81
N ALA A 219 -10.93 14.22 8.61
CA ALA A 219 -11.70 15.03 7.66
C ALA A 219 -12.96 15.65 8.29
N ARG A 220 -13.46 16.74 7.70
CA ARG A 220 -14.68 17.41 8.16
C ARG A 220 -15.87 16.45 8.21
N GLU A 221 -16.02 15.63 7.18
CA GLU A 221 -17.09 14.66 6.99
C GLU A 221 -17.01 13.53 8.04
N VAL A 222 -15.79 13.05 8.32
CA VAL A 222 -15.55 12.03 9.38
C VAL A 222 -15.84 12.61 10.76
N ARG A 223 -15.42 13.86 11.04
CA ARG A 223 -15.74 14.54 12.30
C ARG A 223 -17.25 14.77 12.46
N GLN A 224 -17.96 15.09 11.38
CA GLN A 224 -19.41 15.25 11.41
C GLN A 224 -20.11 13.92 11.74
N ALA A 225 -19.72 12.83 11.08
CA ALA A 225 -20.22 11.49 11.38
C ALA A 225 -19.91 11.08 12.84
N ALA A 226 -18.70 11.35 13.31
CA ALA A 226 -18.28 11.09 14.69
C ALA A 226 -19.11 11.88 15.71
N ARG A 227 -19.45 13.14 15.44
CA ARG A 227 -20.34 13.95 16.29
C ARG A 227 -21.77 13.41 16.29
N ALA A 228 -22.30 13.01 15.14
CA ALA A 228 -23.61 12.38 15.04
C ALA A 228 -23.66 11.06 15.84
N PHE A 229 -22.61 10.24 15.75
CA PHE A 229 -22.46 9.03 16.55
C PHE A 229 -22.45 9.33 18.05
N LEU A 230 -21.67 10.32 18.51
CA LEU A 230 -21.65 10.72 19.92
C LEU A 230 -23.01 11.25 20.41
N ALA A 231 -23.72 12.02 19.58
CA ALA A 231 -25.06 12.48 19.90
C ALA A 231 -26.06 11.32 20.02
N MET A 232 -25.97 10.33 19.14
CA MET A 232 -26.75 9.10 19.20
C MET A 232 -26.44 8.29 20.46
N LYS A 233 -25.15 8.07 20.77
CA LYS A 233 -24.69 7.42 22.01
C LYS A 233 -25.32 8.10 23.23
N ALA A 234 -25.19 9.42 23.34
CA ALA A 234 -25.73 10.17 24.47
C ALA A 234 -27.26 10.09 24.56
N ARG A 235 -27.98 10.04 23.42
CA ARG A 235 -29.43 9.86 23.39
C ARG A 235 -29.85 8.48 23.87
N ILE A 236 -29.14 7.42 23.46
CA ILE A 236 -29.41 6.04 23.89
C ILE A 236 -29.14 5.91 25.39
N GLN A 237 -28.02 6.43 25.89
CA GLN A 237 -27.71 6.39 27.31
C GLN A 237 -28.82 7.04 28.15
N ARG A 238 -29.22 8.27 27.79
CA ARG A 238 -30.33 8.95 28.47
C ARG A 238 -31.63 8.16 28.41
N TYR A 239 -31.93 7.51 27.29
CA TYR A 239 -33.14 6.70 27.16
C TYR A 239 -33.11 5.48 28.09
N VAL A 240 -31.97 4.80 28.20
CA VAL A 240 -31.77 3.71 29.16
C VAL A 240 -31.91 4.22 30.59
N ASP A 241 -31.20 5.29 30.95
CA ASP A 241 -31.24 5.88 32.30
C ASP A 241 -32.67 6.29 32.70
N GLN A 242 -33.42 6.93 31.78
CA GLN A 242 -34.81 7.31 32.01
C GLN A 242 -35.73 6.10 32.19
N ARG A 243 -35.54 5.03 31.39
CA ARG A 243 -36.32 3.79 31.53
C ARG A 243 -36.05 3.13 32.89
N THR A 244 -34.78 3.04 33.30
CA THR A 244 -34.42 2.47 34.61
C THR A 244 -34.99 3.29 35.76
N LEU A 245 -34.96 4.63 35.68
CA LEU A 245 -35.54 5.50 36.70
C LEU A 245 -37.06 5.36 36.80
N LEU A 246 -37.76 5.29 35.65
CA LEU A 246 -39.21 5.05 35.63
C LEU A 246 -39.59 3.70 36.24
N LEU A 247 -38.83 2.65 35.95
CA LEU A 247 -39.06 1.33 36.53
C LEU A 247 -38.85 1.36 38.05
N ALA A 248 -37.83 2.06 38.53
CA ALA A 248 -37.61 2.24 39.97
C ALA A 248 -38.75 3.01 40.65
N SER A 249 -39.29 4.06 40.03
CA SER A 249 -40.40 4.83 40.60
C SER A 249 -41.70 4.04 40.62
N VAL A 250 -42.03 3.32 39.54
CA VAL A 250 -43.24 2.50 39.46
C VAL A 250 -43.23 1.41 40.54
N SER A 251 -42.11 0.73 40.74
CA SER A 251 -42.02 -0.30 41.78
C SER A 251 -42.13 0.25 43.20
N HIS A 252 -41.58 1.44 43.45
CA HIS A 252 -41.79 2.13 44.72
C HIS A 252 -43.28 2.41 44.95
N ASP A 253 -43.98 2.89 43.92
CA ASP A 253 -45.40 3.21 44.00
C ASP A 253 -46.28 1.97 44.16
N LEU A 254 -45.88 0.80 43.62
CA LEU A 254 -46.57 -0.48 43.81
C LEU A 254 -46.38 -1.09 45.21
N ARG A 255 -45.26 -0.83 45.88
CA ARG A 255 -45.00 -1.37 47.23
C ARG A 255 -45.95 -0.80 48.27
N THR A 256 -46.38 0.44 48.10
CA THR A 256 -47.31 1.13 49.03
C THR A 256 -48.71 0.45 49.10
N PRO A 257 -49.45 0.24 47.99
CA PRO A 257 -50.72 -0.47 48.02
C PRO A 257 -50.57 -1.95 48.38
N LEU A 258 -49.47 -2.63 47.99
CA LEU A 258 -49.22 -4.02 48.41
C LEU A 258 -49.06 -4.14 49.93
N THR A 259 -48.31 -3.22 50.55
CA THR A 259 -48.15 -3.18 52.01
C THR A 259 -49.48 -2.93 52.72
N ARG A 260 -50.33 -2.07 52.14
CA ARG A 260 -51.68 -1.83 52.66
C ARG A 260 -52.56 -3.08 52.56
N LEU A 261 -52.58 -3.76 51.42
CA LEU A 261 -53.32 -5.02 51.25
C LEU A 261 -52.84 -6.11 52.23
N LYS A 262 -51.52 -6.16 52.48
CA LYS A 262 -50.92 -7.06 53.48
C LYS A 262 -51.45 -6.79 54.89
N LEU A 263 -51.56 -5.52 55.25
CA LEU A 263 -52.11 -5.10 56.54
C LEU A 263 -53.61 -5.40 56.65
N GLU A 264 -54.39 -5.11 55.59
CA GLU A 264 -55.83 -5.44 55.54
C GLU A 264 -56.08 -6.95 55.67
N LEU A 265 -55.27 -7.79 55.01
CA LEU A 265 -55.33 -9.25 55.14
C LEU A 265 -54.81 -9.77 56.48
N ALA A 266 -53.94 -9.04 57.17
CA ALA A 266 -53.48 -9.38 58.52
C ALA A 266 -54.54 -9.11 59.60
N LEU A 267 -55.44 -8.17 59.34
CA LEU A 267 -56.55 -7.80 60.23
C LEU A 267 -57.86 -8.55 59.92
N ALA A 268 -57.93 -9.26 58.79
CA ALA A 268 -59.10 -10.05 58.38
C ALA A 268 -59.27 -11.33 59.22
N GLU A 269 -60.52 -11.82 59.31
CA GLU A 269 -60.80 -13.07 60.01
C GLU A 269 -60.05 -14.26 59.38
N PRO A 270 -59.37 -15.10 60.18
CA PRO A 270 -58.62 -16.24 59.66
C PRO A 270 -59.53 -17.20 58.90
N GLY A 271 -59.15 -17.55 57.68
CA GLY A 271 -59.87 -18.53 56.87
C GLY A 271 -59.07 -18.98 55.65
N PRO A 272 -59.44 -20.11 55.02
CA PRO A 272 -58.70 -20.68 53.88
C PRO A 272 -58.52 -19.69 52.72
N ARG A 273 -59.50 -18.80 52.51
CA ARG A 273 -59.48 -17.77 51.47
C ARG A 273 -58.47 -16.65 51.75
N VAL A 274 -58.33 -16.24 53.01
CA VAL A 274 -57.38 -15.19 53.42
C VAL A 274 -55.95 -15.69 53.29
N GLU A 275 -55.68 -16.95 53.65
CA GLU A 275 -54.35 -17.55 53.46
C GLU A 275 -53.97 -17.73 51.98
N ALA A 276 -54.92 -18.11 51.12
CA ALA A 276 -54.69 -18.13 49.67
C ALA A 276 -54.34 -16.74 49.12
N MET A 277 -55.08 -15.70 49.52
CA MET A 277 -54.82 -14.31 49.10
C MET A 277 -53.46 -13.77 49.61
N LYS A 278 -53.03 -14.17 50.81
CA LYS A 278 -51.67 -13.85 51.31
C LYS A 278 -50.59 -14.50 50.46
N GLY A 279 -50.81 -15.74 50.01
CA GLY A 279 -49.92 -16.46 49.08
C GLY A 279 -49.79 -15.74 47.73
N ASP A 280 -50.91 -15.34 47.13
CA ASP A 280 -50.93 -14.59 45.86
C ASP A 280 -50.20 -13.24 46.01
N LEU A 281 -50.40 -12.52 47.12
CA LEU A 281 -49.73 -11.25 47.39
C LEU A 281 -48.21 -11.42 47.53
N ALA A 282 -47.76 -12.48 48.22
CA ALA A 282 -46.35 -12.80 48.35
C ALA A 282 -45.71 -13.17 46.99
N GLN A 283 -46.46 -13.86 46.12
CA GLN A 283 -46.00 -14.17 44.77
C GLN A 283 -45.88 -12.89 43.91
N MET A 284 -46.84 -11.97 44.01
CA MET A 284 -46.77 -10.67 43.33
C MET A 284 -45.58 -9.83 43.80
N GLU A 285 -45.30 -9.80 45.10
CA GLU A 285 -44.14 -9.12 45.68
C GLU A 285 -42.83 -9.71 45.12
N HIS A 286 -42.72 -11.04 45.10
CA HIS A 286 -41.57 -11.74 44.54
C HIS A 286 -41.34 -11.46 43.05
N MET A 287 -42.40 -11.52 42.22
CA MET A 287 -42.31 -11.21 40.79
C MET A 287 -41.85 -9.75 40.53
N ILE A 288 -42.32 -8.79 41.34
CA ILE A 288 -41.91 -7.39 41.22
C ILE A 288 -40.45 -7.21 41.60
N ASP A 289 -39.98 -7.86 42.66
CA ASP A 289 -38.59 -7.79 43.10
C ASP A 289 -37.64 -8.45 42.06
N GLU A 290 -38.03 -9.57 41.45
CA GLU A 290 -37.26 -10.20 40.36
C GLU A 290 -37.17 -9.29 39.12
N TYR A 291 -38.30 -8.69 38.72
CA TYR A 291 -38.33 -7.78 37.57
C TYR A 291 -37.50 -6.52 37.83
N LEU A 292 -37.49 -6.02 39.07
CA LEU A 292 -36.64 -4.91 39.49
C LEU A 292 -35.16 -5.26 39.48
N ALA A 293 -34.80 -6.44 39.95
CA ALA A 293 -33.43 -6.93 39.91
C ALA A 293 -32.94 -7.00 38.45
N PHE A 294 -33.76 -7.58 37.57
CA PHE A 294 -33.48 -7.63 36.14
C PHE A 294 -33.34 -6.23 35.49
N ALA A 295 -34.27 -5.31 35.79
CA ALA A 295 -34.25 -3.96 35.24
C ALA A 295 -33.07 -3.11 35.73
N ARG A 296 -32.54 -3.39 36.92
CA ARG A 296 -31.30 -2.76 37.42
C ARG A 296 -30.06 -3.28 36.70
N ASP A 297 -30.02 -4.57 36.40
CA ASP A 297 -28.90 -5.20 35.67
C ASP A 297 -28.83 -4.79 34.18
N GLU A 298 -29.94 -4.38 33.56
CA GLU A 298 -29.94 -3.85 32.19
C GLU A 298 -29.12 -2.53 32.04
N GLY A 299 -28.80 -1.84 33.14
CA GLY A 299 -27.92 -0.67 33.15
C GLY A 299 -26.44 -1.01 32.84
N GLY A 300 -26.09 -2.30 32.83
CA GLY A 300 -24.76 -2.82 32.54
C GLY A 300 -23.85 -2.80 33.76
N GLU A 301 -23.37 -3.98 34.16
CA GLU A 301 -22.21 -4.09 35.04
C GLU A 301 -20.92 -3.73 34.29
N ALA A 302 -19.91 -3.28 35.02
CA ALA A 302 -18.61 -2.98 34.43
C ALA A 302 -18.02 -4.25 33.79
N VAL A 303 -17.74 -4.18 32.48
CA VAL A 303 -17.12 -5.31 31.76
C VAL A 303 -15.70 -5.52 32.27
N GLU A 304 -15.47 -6.60 33.02
CA GLU A 304 -14.15 -7.03 33.43
C GLU A 304 -13.71 -8.33 32.75
N ARG A 305 -12.40 -8.60 32.79
CA ARG A 305 -11.86 -9.89 32.36
C ARG A 305 -11.98 -10.88 33.51
N VAL A 306 -12.89 -11.85 33.38
CA VAL A 306 -13.14 -12.88 34.38
C VAL A 306 -12.54 -14.21 33.94
N ASP A 307 -11.99 -14.97 34.89
CA ASP A 307 -11.63 -16.38 34.70
C ASP A 307 -12.90 -17.24 34.74
N LEU A 308 -13.28 -17.79 33.59
CA LEU A 308 -14.48 -18.61 33.43
C LEU A 308 -14.46 -19.84 34.36
N THR A 309 -13.30 -20.44 34.62
CA THR A 309 -13.19 -21.63 35.48
C THR A 309 -13.45 -21.25 36.93
N ALA A 310 -12.92 -20.11 37.39
CA ALA A 310 -13.17 -19.60 38.73
C ALA A 310 -14.65 -19.24 38.93
N LEU A 311 -15.27 -18.56 37.95
CA LEU A 311 -16.67 -18.16 37.98
C LEU A 311 -17.61 -19.38 38.05
N ILE A 312 -17.38 -20.39 37.21
CA ILE A 312 -18.17 -21.62 37.24
C ILE A 312 -18.02 -22.36 38.58
N GLY A 313 -16.81 -22.38 39.15
CA GLY A 313 -16.56 -22.98 40.46
C GLY A 313 -17.21 -22.21 41.62
N GLU A 314 -17.44 -20.91 41.48
CA GLU A 314 -18.17 -20.09 42.45
C GLU A 314 -19.69 -20.32 42.36
N VAL A 315 -20.25 -20.28 41.14
CA VAL A 315 -21.68 -20.58 40.91
C VAL A 315 -22.04 -22.00 41.36
N GLY A 316 -21.16 -22.98 41.09
CA GLY A 316 -21.35 -24.36 41.53
C GLY A 316 -21.34 -24.55 43.06
N ARG A 317 -20.68 -23.65 43.81
CA ARG A 317 -20.69 -23.65 45.29
C ARG A 317 -21.93 -22.96 45.87
N GLY A 318 -22.50 -21.99 45.14
CA GLY A 318 -23.72 -21.28 45.53
C GLY A 318 -25.01 -22.06 45.24
N ALA A 319 -25.00 -23.00 44.30
CA ALA A 319 -26.13 -23.88 44.03
C ALA A 319 -26.25 -24.94 45.14
N GLY A 320 -27.31 -24.86 45.94
CA GLY A 320 -27.54 -25.76 47.08
C GLY A 320 -27.67 -27.25 46.71
N PRO A 321 -27.87 -28.15 47.71
CA PRO A 321 -27.72 -29.61 47.60
C PRO A 321 -28.66 -30.38 46.65
N GLY A 322 -29.31 -29.72 45.70
CA GLY A 322 -30.18 -30.31 44.67
C GLY A 322 -29.75 -30.03 43.23
N ALA A 323 -28.65 -29.30 42.99
CA ALA A 323 -28.19 -29.00 41.64
C ALA A 323 -27.48 -30.20 41.00
N ALA A 324 -27.91 -30.56 39.78
CA ALA A 324 -27.39 -31.68 39.02
C ALA A 324 -25.87 -31.55 38.79
N ARG A 325 -25.14 -32.67 38.93
CA ARG A 325 -23.69 -32.75 38.65
C ARG A 325 -23.43 -32.35 37.20
N VAL A 326 -22.81 -31.20 36.99
CA VAL A 326 -22.29 -30.80 35.69
C VAL A 326 -20.87 -31.35 35.54
N THR A 327 -20.71 -32.38 34.72
CA THR A 327 -19.40 -32.92 34.37
C THR A 327 -18.82 -32.11 33.21
N THR A 328 -17.78 -31.33 33.46
CA THR A 328 -17.00 -30.68 32.40
C THR A 328 -16.07 -31.71 31.75
N LEU A 329 -16.30 -32.00 30.47
CA LEU A 329 -15.34 -32.73 29.63
C LEU A 329 -14.22 -31.77 29.25
N ALA A 330 -12.99 -32.16 29.56
CA ALA A 330 -11.75 -31.43 29.24
C ALA A 330 -11.46 -31.43 27.74
#